data_AF-A0A9E2R713-F1
#
_entry.id   AF-A0A9E2R713-F1
#
_cell.length_a   1.000
_cell.length_b   1.000
_cell.length_c   1.000
_cell.angle_alpha   90.00
_cell.angle_beta   90.00
_cell.angle_gamma   90.00
#
_symmetry.space_group_name_H-M   'P 1'
#
loop_
_entity.id
_entity.type
_entity.pdbx_description
1 polymer ?
#
loop_
_entity_poly.entity_id
_entity_poly.type
_entity_poly.pdbx_seq_one_letter_code
_entity_poly.pdbx_strand_id
1 'polypeptide(L)'
;MTHSLHLDPLVGADDLKPAAPQSRPSWWDRKQGEWKKRWDDMNGDPVRRGKFRRNAAIAAVVLLLAGGGAYWQWGMVHQPDFAVDDLDDIFDYALLTDDFNKLPLDQRLALLGELVKRLKSGSTEDSVMMAAFASGIAGAARDQLMKNSSQLGIDMWDRYAKDYDEVPPENKEAYIEDSLVNMMKMMEAVGGVQRDISDEDRIKEMKRQAQRDVKRAESGRGPSGAMAGRMFDFLSNNVAKNASAGQRSRGTQMMRDTTRYLRGESLNKPKVPEGEKPADGENPADGAAPSEPK
;
A
#
# COMPACT_ATOMS: atom_id res chain seq x y z
N MET A 1 17.60 66.96 93.04
CA MET A 1 18.20 65.63 93.24
C MET A 1 17.31 64.63 92.52
N THR A 2 17.70 64.28 91.30
CA THR A 2 16.95 63.45 90.35
C THR A 2 17.42 62.01 90.45
N HIS A 3 16.55 61.10 90.91
CA HIS A 3 16.78 59.67 90.83
C HIS A 3 16.28 59.15 89.47
N SER A 4 17.21 58.78 88.61
CA SER A 4 16.95 58.10 87.34
C SER A 4 16.82 56.60 87.60
N LEU A 5 15.61 56.05 87.43
CA LEU A 5 15.36 54.62 87.42
C LEU A 5 15.87 54.04 86.09
N HIS A 6 16.92 53.22 86.19
CA HIS A 6 17.46 52.44 85.10
C HIS A 6 16.59 51.19 84.93
N LEU A 7 15.87 51.09 83.81
CA LEU A 7 15.17 49.87 83.41
C LEU A 7 16.05 49.13 82.41
N ASP A 8 16.51 47.94 82.78
CA ASP A 8 17.22 47.04 81.89
C ASP A 8 16.29 46.57 80.75
N PRO A 9 16.75 46.56 79.50
CA PRO A 9 15.96 46.03 78.39
C PRO A 9 15.85 44.50 78.50
N LEU A 10 14.64 44.03 78.72
CA LEU A 10 14.27 42.61 78.62
C LEU A 10 14.51 42.11 77.19
N VAL A 11 15.39 41.10 77.07
CA VAL A 11 15.49 40.09 76.00
C VAL A 11 15.59 40.66 74.57
N GLY A 12 16.80 40.61 74.01
CA GLY A 12 17.07 40.99 72.63
C GLY A 12 16.20 40.23 71.63
N ALA A 13 15.63 40.96 70.67
CA ALA A 13 14.77 40.44 69.61
C ALA A 13 15.46 39.48 68.61
N ASP A 14 16.73 39.13 68.84
CA ASP A 14 17.53 38.28 67.96
C ASP A 14 17.49 36.78 68.31
N ASP A 15 16.93 36.39 69.47
CA ASP A 15 16.91 34.99 69.94
C ASP A 15 15.69 34.16 69.47
N LEU A 16 14.86 34.72 68.58
CA LEU A 16 13.70 34.03 67.99
C LEU A 16 13.84 33.89 66.46
N LYS A 17 14.99 33.43 65.96
CA LYS A 17 15.01 32.86 64.60
C LYS A 17 14.42 31.45 64.67
N PRO A 18 13.23 31.19 64.07
CA PRO A 18 12.70 29.85 64.00
C PRO A 18 13.72 28.96 63.27
N ALA A 19 14.07 27.83 63.87
CA ALA A 19 14.94 26.84 63.24
C ALA A 19 14.40 26.53 61.83
N ALA A 20 15.25 26.67 60.81
CA ALA A 20 14.86 26.44 59.43
C ALA A 20 14.18 25.06 59.31
N PRO A 21 12.99 24.96 58.68
CA PRO A 21 12.27 23.70 58.61
C PRO A 21 13.16 22.66 57.92
N GLN A 22 13.51 21.60 58.65
CA GLN A 22 14.29 20.50 58.10
C GLN A 22 13.50 19.94 56.90
N SER A 23 14.06 20.10 55.70
CA SER A 23 13.42 19.66 54.46
C SER A 23 13.19 18.16 54.56
N ARG A 24 11.92 17.76 54.63
CA ARG A 24 11.55 16.34 54.66
C ARG A 24 12.13 15.68 53.41
N PRO A 25 12.84 14.54 53.55
CA PRO A 25 13.43 13.86 52.41
C PRO A 25 12.34 13.58 51.38
N SER A 26 12.67 13.89 50.12
CA SER A 26 11.72 13.75 49.03
C SER A 26 11.30 12.28 48.92
N TRP A 27 10.16 12.04 48.31
CA TRP A 27 9.70 10.68 48.07
C TRP A 27 10.72 9.85 47.25
N TRP A 28 11.47 10.51 46.35
CA TRP A 28 12.55 9.91 45.58
C TRP A 28 13.75 9.51 46.46
N ASP A 29 14.17 10.36 47.40
CA ASP A 29 15.29 10.06 48.31
C ASP A 29 14.99 8.86 49.22
N ARG A 30 13.75 8.78 49.70
CA ARG A 30 13.29 7.64 50.51
C ARG A 30 13.28 6.35 49.69
N LYS A 31 12.78 6.40 48.44
CA LYS A 31 12.80 5.23 47.55
C LYS A 31 14.22 4.80 47.19
N GLN A 32 15.14 5.74 46.93
CA GLN A 32 16.53 5.41 46.63
C GLN A 32 17.23 4.77 47.83
N GLY A 33 17.00 5.29 49.05
CA GLY A 33 17.56 4.72 50.28
C GLY A 33 17.08 3.29 50.56
N GLU A 34 15.78 3.03 50.40
CA GLU A 34 15.22 1.68 50.55
C GLU A 34 15.72 0.72 49.48
N TRP A 35 15.89 1.20 48.24
CA TRP A 35 16.41 0.38 47.15
C TRP A 35 17.89 0.03 47.36
N LYS A 36 18.70 0.99 47.80
CA LYS A 36 20.11 0.78 48.13
C LYS A 36 20.28 -0.19 49.29
N LYS A 37 19.49 -0.04 50.37
CA LYS A 37 19.51 -0.97 51.49
C LYS A 37 19.13 -2.40 51.07
N ARG A 38 18.08 -2.55 50.24
CA ARG A 38 17.70 -3.86 49.68
C ARG A 38 18.80 -4.44 48.80
N TRP A 39 19.49 -3.62 48.01
CA TRP A 39 20.59 -4.04 47.15
C TRP A 39 21.80 -4.53 47.96
N ASP A 40 22.15 -3.80 49.03
CA ASP A 40 23.25 -4.15 49.93
C ASP A 40 22.92 -5.44 50.74
N ASP A 41 21.69 -5.57 51.23
CA ASP A 41 21.20 -6.78 51.92
C ASP A 41 21.18 -8.02 50.99
N MET A 42 20.93 -7.83 49.69
CA MET A 42 20.99 -8.90 48.68
C MET A 42 22.43 -9.32 48.34
N ASN A 43 23.39 -8.41 48.43
CA ASN A 43 24.80 -8.66 48.10
C ASN A 43 25.66 -9.11 49.28
N GLY A 44 25.23 -8.87 50.52
CA GLY A 44 25.95 -9.24 51.74
C GLY A 44 25.89 -10.72 52.12
N ASP A 45 24.87 -11.47 51.66
CA ASP A 45 24.71 -12.90 51.96
C ASP A 45 25.11 -13.77 50.73
N PRO A 46 26.18 -14.59 50.81
CA PRO A 46 26.69 -15.36 49.68
C PRO A 46 25.68 -16.40 49.16
N VAL A 47 24.79 -16.93 50.01
CA VAL A 47 23.77 -17.92 49.63
C VAL A 47 22.63 -17.25 48.88
N ARG A 48 22.20 -16.07 49.33
CA ARG A 48 21.17 -15.26 48.65
C ARG A 48 21.69 -14.71 47.32
N ARG A 49 22.96 -14.30 47.25
CA ARG A 49 23.62 -13.82 46.03
C ARG A 49 23.63 -14.88 44.92
N GLY A 50 23.90 -16.14 45.26
CA GLY A 50 23.86 -17.26 44.31
C GLY A 50 22.46 -17.50 43.75
N LYS A 51 21.44 -17.52 44.61
CA LYS A 51 20.02 -17.66 44.21
C LYS A 51 19.53 -16.48 43.38
N PHE A 52 19.91 -15.25 43.75
CA PHE A 52 19.56 -14.05 43.00
C PHE A 52 20.19 -14.04 41.60
N ARG A 53 21.49 -14.33 41.47
CA ARG A 53 22.15 -14.41 40.16
C ARG A 53 21.54 -15.48 39.26
N ARG A 54 21.20 -16.64 39.82
CA ARG A 54 20.51 -17.70 39.07
C ARG A 54 19.12 -17.24 38.61
N ASN A 55 18.34 -16.64 39.49
CA ASN A 55 16.99 -16.15 39.15
C ASN A 55 17.04 -14.97 38.17
N ALA A 56 18.03 -14.08 38.28
CA ALA A 56 18.27 -13.00 37.34
C ALA A 56 18.70 -13.51 35.96
N ALA A 57 19.56 -14.53 35.90
CA ALA A 57 19.92 -15.19 34.64
C ALA A 57 18.71 -15.87 33.99
N ILE A 58 17.87 -16.58 34.78
CA ILE A 58 16.62 -17.17 34.28
C ILE A 58 15.67 -16.08 33.77
N ALA A 59 15.49 -14.99 34.53
CA ALA A 59 14.65 -13.87 34.11
C ALA A 59 15.16 -13.20 32.82
N ALA A 60 16.48 -13.05 32.66
CA ALA A 60 17.08 -12.52 31.44
C ALA A 60 16.84 -13.44 30.24
N VAL A 61 16.98 -14.76 30.40
CA VAL A 61 16.68 -15.74 29.34
C VAL A 61 15.19 -15.71 28.98
N VAL A 62 14.29 -15.65 29.97
CA VAL A 62 12.84 -15.55 29.72
C VAL A 62 12.50 -14.25 28.99
N LEU A 63 13.12 -13.12 29.34
CA LEU A 63 12.93 -11.85 28.64
C LEU A 63 13.49 -11.87 27.22
N LEU A 64 14.62 -12.54 26.98
CA LEU A 64 15.17 -12.72 25.63
C LEU A 64 14.27 -13.62 24.77
N LEU A 65 13.75 -14.70 25.33
CA LEU A 65 12.82 -15.59 24.63
C LEU A 65 11.45 -14.94 24.39
N ALA A 66 10.93 -14.20 25.37
CA ALA A 66 9.69 -13.43 25.21
C ALA A 66 9.87 -12.26 24.24
N GLY A 67 11.02 -11.58 24.27
CA GLY A 67 11.36 -10.51 23.34
C GLY A 67 11.59 -11.01 21.92
N GLY A 68 12.28 -12.14 21.74
CA GLY A 68 12.44 -12.79 20.43
C GLY A 68 11.14 -13.36 19.89
N GLY A 69 10.33 -13.99 20.74
CA GLY A 69 8.99 -14.45 20.39
C GLY A 69 8.04 -13.30 20.06
N ALA A 70 8.14 -12.18 20.78
CA ALA A 70 7.36 -10.98 20.49
C ALA A 70 7.88 -10.24 19.25
N TYR A 71 9.18 -10.26 18.95
CA TYR A 71 9.75 -9.74 17.71
C TYR A 71 9.24 -10.52 16.49
N TRP A 72 9.19 -11.85 16.60
CA TRP A 72 8.59 -12.72 15.59
C TRP A 72 7.06 -12.55 15.48
N GLN A 73 6.36 -12.40 16.61
CA GLN A 73 4.91 -12.22 16.69
C GLN A 73 4.43 -10.81 16.27
N TRP A 74 5.26 -9.77 16.44
CA TRP A 74 4.93 -8.38 16.10
C TRP A 74 5.37 -7.94 14.70
N GLY A 75 5.85 -8.88 13.87
CA GLY A 75 5.85 -8.70 12.42
C GLY A 75 6.68 -7.54 11.92
N MET A 76 7.81 -7.22 12.57
CA MET A 76 8.85 -6.44 11.90
C MET A 76 9.57 -7.38 10.94
N VAL A 77 8.95 -7.69 9.80
CA VAL A 77 9.70 -8.23 8.67
C VAL A 77 10.70 -7.15 8.32
N HIS A 78 11.99 -7.51 8.33
CA HIS A 78 13.02 -6.58 7.92
C HIS A 78 12.69 -6.15 6.50
N GLN A 79 12.47 -4.85 6.27
CA GLN A 79 12.37 -4.32 4.92
C GLN A 79 13.75 -4.55 4.29
N PRO A 80 13.87 -5.42 3.28
CA PRO A 80 15.19 -5.71 2.74
C PRO A 80 15.77 -4.45 2.09
N ASP A 81 17.08 -4.26 2.20
CA ASP A 81 17.79 -3.29 1.39
C ASP A 81 17.82 -3.81 -0.04
N PHE A 82 16.86 -3.32 -0.81
CA PHE A 82 16.54 -3.84 -2.13
C PHE A 82 17.70 -3.78 -3.12
N ALA A 83 18.72 -2.94 -2.89
CA ALA A 83 19.89 -2.82 -3.75
C ALA A 83 20.98 -3.85 -3.45
N VAL A 84 20.98 -4.48 -2.28
CA VAL A 84 22.10 -5.32 -1.81
C VAL A 84 21.68 -6.65 -1.21
N ASP A 85 20.43 -6.78 -0.76
CA ASP A 85 19.93 -8.00 -0.13
C ASP A 85 19.64 -9.10 -1.17
N ASP A 86 19.58 -10.34 -0.68
CA ASP A 86 19.40 -11.53 -1.50
C ASP A 86 18.04 -11.53 -2.22
N LEU A 87 18.03 -12.17 -3.39
CA LEU A 87 16.85 -12.21 -4.25
C LEU A 87 15.65 -12.86 -3.55
N ASP A 88 15.88 -13.89 -2.75
CA ASP A 88 14.86 -14.61 -1.98
C ASP A 88 14.20 -13.72 -0.92
N ASP A 89 14.97 -12.90 -0.20
CA ASP A 89 14.42 -11.97 0.81
C ASP A 89 13.54 -10.90 0.17
N ILE A 90 13.95 -10.37 -0.99
CA ILE A 90 13.16 -9.40 -1.76
C ILE A 90 11.89 -10.05 -2.32
N PHE A 91 12.00 -11.28 -2.84
CA PHE A 91 10.86 -12.05 -3.33
C PHE A 91 9.84 -12.33 -2.24
N ASP A 92 10.29 -12.85 -1.10
CA ASP A 92 9.44 -13.18 0.03
C ASP A 92 8.76 -11.93 0.57
N TYR A 93 9.50 -10.82 0.72
CA TYR A 93 8.93 -9.55 1.14
C TYR A 93 7.86 -9.04 0.16
N ALA A 94 8.17 -8.96 -1.15
CA ALA A 94 7.28 -8.38 -2.14
C ALA A 94 6.03 -9.24 -2.41
N LEU A 95 6.17 -10.57 -2.42
CA LEU A 95 5.12 -11.48 -2.85
C LEU A 95 4.35 -12.12 -1.69
N LEU A 96 4.98 -12.32 -0.53
CA LEU A 96 4.44 -13.16 0.54
C LEU A 96 4.11 -12.39 1.83
N THR A 97 4.40 -11.08 1.89
CA THR A 97 4.08 -10.27 3.08
C THR A 97 3.02 -9.19 2.79
N ASP A 98 2.29 -8.80 3.84
CA ASP A 98 1.38 -7.65 3.81
C ASP A 98 2.15 -6.31 3.86
N ASP A 99 3.42 -6.32 4.27
CA ASP A 99 4.24 -5.12 4.42
C ASP A 99 4.57 -4.46 3.08
N PHE A 100 4.63 -5.25 2.00
CA PHE A 100 4.68 -4.73 0.64
C PHE A 100 3.57 -3.68 0.38
N ASN A 101 2.33 -3.94 0.81
CA ASN A 101 1.20 -3.03 0.58
C ASN A 101 1.25 -1.75 1.42
N LYS A 102 2.10 -1.70 2.46
CA LYS A 102 2.31 -0.49 3.26
C LYS A 102 3.25 0.51 2.58
N LEU A 103 3.99 0.06 1.57
CA LEU A 103 4.90 0.93 0.81
C LEU A 103 4.13 1.86 -0.14
N PRO A 104 4.61 3.10 -0.33
CA PRO A 104 4.13 3.98 -1.39
C PRO A 104 4.14 3.28 -2.76
N LEU A 105 3.19 3.62 -3.63
CA LEU A 105 3.04 3.01 -4.96
C LEU A 105 4.36 3.02 -5.76
N ASP A 106 5.05 4.15 -5.79
CA ASP A 106 6.30 4.28 -6.56
C ASP A 106 7.41 3.37 -6.01
N GLN A 107 7.46 3.16 -4.69
CA GLN A 107 8.39 2.21 -4.07
C GLN A 107 8.04 0.78 -4.49
N ARG A 108 6.77 0.37 -4.42
CA ARG A 108 6.33 -0.96 -4.87
C ARG A 108 6.66 -1.25 -6.33
N LEU A 109 6.51 -0.25 -7.20
CA LEU A 109 6.85 -0.38 -8.62
C LEU A 109 8.37 -0.48 -8.85
N ALA A 110 9.17 0.31 -8.13
CA ALA A 110 10.62 0.20 -8.17
C ALA A 110 11.10 -1.19 -7.74
N LEU A 111 10.48 -1.77 -6.70
CA LEU A 111 10.77 -3.14 -6.24
C LEU A 111 10.50 -4.18 -7.31
N LEU A 112 9.33 -4.14 -7.93
CA LEU A 112 9.00 -5.08 -8.99
C LEU A 112 9.94 -4.93 -10.19
N GLY A 113 10.33 -3.69 -10.52
CA GLY A 113 11.30 -3.44 -11.58
C GLY A 113 12.68 -4.02 -11.27
N GLU A 114 13.16 -3.88 -10.04
CA GLU A 114 14.43 -4.48 -9.60
C GLU A 114 14.37 -6.01 -9.59
N LEU A 115 13.28 -6.57 -9.06
CA LEU A 115 13.02 -8.01 -9.04
C LEU A 115 13.07 -8.61 -10.45
N VAL A 116 12.36 -8.00 -11.40
CA VAL A 116 12.35 -8.44 -12.79
C VAL A 116 13.72 -8.25 -13.45
N LYS A 117 14.41 -7.14 -13.17
CA LYS A 117 15.77 -6.91 -13.69
C LYS A 117 16.73 -8.00 -13.21
N ARG A 118 16.69 -8.33 -11.92
CA ARG A 118 17.53 -9.38 -11.31
C ARG A 118 17.21 -10.76 -11.87
N LEU A 119 15.93 -11.12 -12.00
CA LEU A 119 15.50 -12.36 -12.67
C LEU A 119 16.03 -12.48 -14.09
N LYS A 120 16.10 -11.38 -14.83
CA LYS A 120 16.63 -11.38 -16.21
C LYS A 120 18.15 -11.45 -16.28
N SER A 121 18.86 -10.97 -15.26
CA SER A 121 20.31 -11.06 -15.17
C SER A 121 20.81 -12.37 -14.55
N GLY A 122 19.93 -13.10 -13.86
CA GLY A 122 20.18 -14.40 -13.25
C GLY A 122 20.39 -15.53 -14.27
N SER A 123 21.32 -16.45 -14.00
CA SER A 123 21.75 -17.49 -14.93
C SER A 123 20.85 -18.74 -14.86
N THR A 124 21.05 -19.72 -15.75
CA THR A 124 20.25 -20.95 -15.95
C THR A 124 19.88 -21.72 -14.66
N GLU A 125 20.64 -21.57 -13.57
CA GLU A 125 20.36 -22.15 -12.25
C GLU A 125 19.08 -21.56 -11.60
N ASP A 126 18.80 -20.26 -11.84
CA ASP A 126 17.61 -19.54 -11.36
C ASP A 126 16.32 -19.96 -12.08
N SER A 127 16.43 -20.58 -13.26
CA SER A 127 15.27 -21.12 -13.99
C SER A 127 14.68 -22.35 -13.28
N VAL A 128 15.51 -23.14 -12.60
CA VAL A 128 15.07 -24.27 -11.78
C VAL A 128 14.38 -23.73 -10.51
N MET A 129 14.93 -22.68 -9.91
CA MET A 129 14.31 -21.99 -8.77
C MET A 129 12.96 -21.36 -9.16
N MET A 130 12.85 -20.68 -10.30
CA MET A 130 11.58 -20.16 -10.81
C MET A 130 10.57 -21.27 -11.11
N ALA A 131 11.02 -22.40 -11.68
CA ALA A 131 10.14 -23.54 -11.92
C ALA A 131 9.68 -24.17 -10.59
N ALA A 132 10.55 -24.27 -9.59
CA ALA A 132 10.23 -24.74 -8.26
C ALA A 132 9.28 -23.77 -7.52
N PHE A 133 9.50 -22.47 -7.67
CA PHE A 133 8.61 -21.42 -7.16
C PHE A 133 7.23 -21.49 -7.83
N ALA A 134 7.17 -21.52 -9.16
CA ALA A 134 5.92 -21.66 -9.90
C ALA A 134 5.18 -22.97 -9.57
N SER A 135 5.91 -24.04 -9.26
CA SER A 135 5.36 -25.33 -8.84
C SER A 135 4.99 -25.39 -7.35
N GLY A 136 5.60 -24.51 -6.53
CA GLY A 136 5.49 -24.46 -5.07
C GLY A 136 4.49 -23.43 -4.55
N ILE A 137 4.05 -22.47 -5.36
CA ILE A 137 2.98 -21.54 -5.00
C ILE A 137 1.64 -22.30 -4.95
N ALA A 138 1.30 -22.81 -3.77
CA ALA A 138 0.01 -23.38 -3.46
C ALA A 138 -0.61 -22.72 -2.21
N GLY A 139 -1.93 -22.64 -2.17
CA GLY A 139 -2.67 -22.14 -1.00
C GLY A 139 -2.38 -20.66 -0.68
N ALA A 140 -2.06 -20.38 0.60
CA ALA A 140 -2.01 -19.02 1.14
C ALA A 140 -0.99 -18.10 0.46
N ALA A 141 0.14 -18.63 -0.02
CA ALA A 141 1.13 -17.84 -0.76
C ALA A 141 0.57 -17.28 -2.07
N ARG A 142 -0.23 -18.09 -2.79
CA ARG A 142 -0.92 -17.66 -4.01
C ARG A 142 -1.93 -16.57 -3.72
N ASP A 143 -2.73 -16.76 -2.67
CA ASP A 143 -3.77 -15.81 -2.28
C ASP A 143 -3.16 -14.47 -1.86
N GLN A 144 -2.02 -14.50 -1.15
CA GLN A 144 -1.28 -13.31 -0.77
C GLN A 144 -0.69 -12.59 -1.99
N LEU A 145 -0.06 -13.32 -2.92
CA LEU A 145 0.45 -12.74 -4.16
C LEU A 145 -0.67 -12.09 -4.97
N MET A 146 -1.83 -12.75 -5.09
CA MET A 146 -3.01 -12.19 -5.76
C MET A 146 -3.53 -10.95 -5.05
N LYS A 147 -3.56 -10.94 -3.71
CA LYS A 147 -3.96 -9.78 -2.90
C LYS A 147 -3.01 -8.60 -3.11
N ASN A 148 -1.70 -8.81 -3.00
CA ASN A 148 -0.68 -7.77 -3.23
C ASN A 148 -0.75 -7.20 -4.64
N SER A 149 -0.89 -8.08 -5.64
CA SER A 149 -1.01 -7.67 -7.05
C SER A 149 -2.31 -6.89 -7.30
N SER A 150 -3.42 -7.31 -6.69
CA SER A 150 -4.71 -6.63 -6.80
C SER A 150 -4.64 -5.24 -6.16
N GLN A 151 -4.08 -5.14 -4.95
CA GLN A 151 -3.90 -3.87 -4.25
C GLN A 151 -3.03 -2.91 -5.05
N LEU A 152 -1.91 -3.40 -5.59
CA LEU A 152 -1.04 -2.61 -6.46
C LEU A 152 -1.78 -2.08 -7.69
N GLY A 153 -2.54 -2.95 -8.37
CA GLY A 153 -3.33 -2.55 -9.54
C GLY A 153 -4.41 -1.51 -9.19
N ILE A 154 -5.08 -1.67 -8.05
CA ILE A 154 -6.08 -0.70 -7.55
C ILE A 154 -5.44 0.64 -7.24
N ASP A 155 -4.30 0.66 -6.55
CA ASP A 155 -3.64 1.90 -6.16
C ASP A 155 -3.04 2.61 -7.38
N MET A 156 -2.51 1.85 -8.35
CA MET A 156 -2.07 2.37 -9.64
C MET A 156 -3.22 2.99 -10.42
N TRP A 157 -4.35 2.28 -10.54
CA TRP A 157 -5.52 2.79 -11.24
C TRP A 157 -6.16 3.99 -10.54
N ASP A 158 -6.25 3.96 -9.21
CA ASP A 158 -6.80 5.05 -8.40
C ASP A 158 -5.99 6.34 -8.53
N ARG A 159 -4.66 6.25 -8.71
CA ARG A 159 -3.82 7.43 -9.00
C ARG A 159 -4.35 8.19 -10.22
N TYR A 160 -4.55 7.50 -11.35
CA TYR A 160 -5.09 8.13 -12.55
C TYR A 160 -6.56 8.52 -12.40
N ALA A 161 -7.36 7.68 -11.73
CA ALA A 161 -8.78 7.95 -11.57
C ALA A 161 -9.05 9.18 -10.68
N LYS A 162 -8.16 9.51 -9.74
CA LYS A 162 -8.25 10.73 -8.93
C LYS A 162 -8.12 11.98 -9.80
N ASP A 163 -7.07 12.08 -10.60
CA ASP A 163 -6.88 13.28 -11.41
C ASP A 163 -7.94 13.36 -12.53
N TYR A 164 -8.39 12.21 -13.04
CA TYR A 164 -9.45 12.13 -14.06
C TYR A 164 -10.77 12.82 -13.66
N ASP A 165 -11.13 12.76 -12.37
CA ASP A 165 -12.34 13.40 -11.86
C ASP A 165 -12.29 14.92 -11.99
N GLU A 166 -11.08 15.50 -11.95
CA GLU A 166 -10.83 16.94 -12.03
C GLU A 166 -10.68 17.44 -13.49
N VAL A 167 -10.58 16.52 -14.46
CA VAL A 167 -10.37 16.86 -15.88
C VAL A 167 -11.66 17.40 -16.51
N PRO A 168 -11.62 18.57 -17.19
CA PRO A 168 -12.75 19.09 -17.95
C PRO A 168 -13.22 18.10 -19.05
N PRO A 169 -14.53 17.99 -19.34
CA PRO A 169 -15.05 17.03 -20.32
C PRO A 169 -14.32 17.01 -21.67
N GLU A 170 -14.00 18.17 -22.21
CA GLU A 170 -13.27 18.38 -23.46
C GLU A 170 -11.87 17.73 -23.47
N ASN A 171 -11.25 17.57 -22.30
CA ASN A 171 -9.89 17.05 -22.16
C ASN A 171 -9.86 15.59 -21.67
N LYS A 172 -11.02 14.98 -21.38
CA LYS A 172 -11.09 13.61 -20.83
C LYS A 172 -10.52 12.56 -21.77
N GLU A 173 -10.71 12.71 -23.08
CA GLU A 173 -10.15 11.77 -24.07
C GLU A 173 -8.63 11.81 -24.09
N ALA A 174 -8.04 13.01 -24.11
CA ALA A 174 -6.58 13.20 -24.07
C ALA A 174 -5.97 12.68 -22.76
N TYR A 175 -6.65 12.90 -21.62
CA TYR A 175 -6.19 12.39 -20.35
C TYR A 175 -6.21 10.85 -20.29
N ILE A 176 -7.25 10.21 -20.81
CA ILE A 176 -7.31 8.73 -20.89
C ILE A 176 -6.18 8.21 -21.77
N GLU A 177 -5.92 8.86 -22.90
CA GLU A 177 -4.84 8.49 -23.80
C GLU A 177 -3.48 8.51 -23.10
N ASP A 178 -3.14 9.63 -22.46
CA ASP A 178 -1.90 9.78 -21.70
C ASP A 178 -1.80 8.78 -20.54
N SER A 179 -2.90 8.58 -19.79
CA SER A 179 -2.95 7.61 -18.69
C SER A 179 -2.66 6.19 -19.15
N LEU A 180 -3.22 5.77 -20.29
CA LEU A 180 -2.98 4.45 -20.85
C LEU A 180 -1.52 4.30 -21.32
N VAL A 181 -0.98 5.32 -21.98
CA VAL A 181 0.42 5.35 -22.42
C VAL A 181 1.37 5.23 -21.24
N ASN A 182 1.16 6.05 -20.21
CA ASN A 182 1.99 6.05 -19.01
C ASN A 182 1.90 4.72 -18.26
N MET A 183 0.70 4.13 -18.15
CA MET A 183 0.52 2.81 -17.58
C MET A 183 1.26 1.72 -18.38
N MET A 184 1.21 1.75 -19.72
CA MET A 184 1.96 0.79 -20.55
C MET A 184 3.47 0.95 -20.39
N LYS A 185 3.99 2.18 -20.45
CA LYS A 185 5.43 2.46 -20.25
C LYS A 185 5.89 2.01 -18.86
N MET A 186 5.08 2.24 -17.85
CA MET A 186 5.34 1.78 -16.48
C MET A 186 5.39 0.26 -16.41
N MET A 187 4.42 -0.45 -16.99
CA MET A 187 4.41 -1.92 -17.04
C MET A 187 5.57 -2.48 -17.87
N GLU A 188 5.98 -1.80 -18.93
CA GLU A 188 7.16 -2.13 -19.73
C GLU A 188 8.47 -1.96 -18.95
N ALA A 189 8.58 -0.87 -18.19
CA ALA A 189 9.72 -0.61 -17.30
C ALA A 189 9.79 -1.67 -16.18
N VAL A 190 8.68 -1.95 -15.52
CA VAL A 190 8.58 -3.00 -14.49
C VAL A 190 8.87 -4.37 -15.08
N GLY A 191 8.32 -4.68 -16.26
CA GLY A 191 8.59 -5.93 -16.98
C GLY A 191 9.99 -6.00 -17.58
N GLY A 192 10.80 -4.93 -17.48
CA GLY A 192 12.12 -4.82 -18.08
C GLY A 192 12.15 -5.01 -19.60
N VAL A 193 11.03 -4.76 -20.29
CA VAL A 193 10.89 -4.83 -21.76
C VAL A 193 10.31 -3.51 -22.22
N GLN A 194 11.17 -2.53 -22.48
CA GLN A 194 10.74 -1.30 -23.16
C GLN A 194 10.60 -1.59 -24.65
N ARG A 195 9.42 -1.29 -25.20
CA ARG A 195 9.19 -1.41 -26.63
C ARG A 195 9.56 -0.10 -27.32
N ASP A 196 10.26 -0.18 -28.44
CA ASP A 196 10.54 0.97 -29.30
C ASP A 196 9.38 1.20 -30.28
N ILE A 197 8.25 1.67 -29.74
CA ILE A 197 7.07 2.08 -30.52
C ILE A 197 6.57 3.43 -30.03
N SER A 198 5.98 4.20 -30.95
CA SER A 198 5.41 5.51 -30.62
C SER A 198 4.20 5.38 -29.69
N ASP A 199 3.90 6.45 -28.97
CA ASP A 199 2.72 6.48 -28.08
C ASP A 199 1.42 6.30 -28.88
N GLU A 200 1.34 6.93 -30.06
CA GLU A 200 0.23 6.76 -31.00
C GLU A 200 0.06 5.29 -31.43
N ASP A 201 1.16 4.58 -31.73
CA ASP A 201 1.11 3.17 -32.11
C ASP A 201 0.62 2.29 -30.95
N ARG A 202 0.96 2.63 -29.71
CA ARG A 202 0.44 1.91 -28.53
C ARG A 202 -1.07 2.04 -28.42
N ILE A 203 -1.59 3.27 -28.58
CA ILE A 203 -3.02 3.55 -28.57
C ILE A 203 -3.73 2.84 -29.71
N LYS A 204 -3.16 2.90 -30.91
CA LYS A 204 -3.70 2.23 -32.09
C LYS A 204 -3.78 0.72 -31.88
N GLU A 205 -2.76 0.10 -31.31
CA GLU A 205 -2.80 -1.34 -31.00
C GLU A 205 -3.89 -1.67 -29.97
N MET A 206 -4.04 -0.88 -28.91
CA MET A 206 -5.09 -1.10 -27.91
C MET A 206 -6.49 -0.98 -28.51
N LYS A 207 -6.74 0.06 -29.32
CA LYS A 207 -8.02 0.21 -30.05
C LYS A 207 -8.26 -0.97 -30.99
N ARG A 208 -7.23 -1.40 -31.72
CA ARG A 208 -7.29 -2.57 -32.62
C ARG A 208 -7.63 -3.83 -31.84
N GLN A 209 -7.05 -4.03 -30.66
CA GLN A 209 -7.33 -5.18 -29.80
C GLN A 209 -8.76 -5.14 -29.25
N ALA A 210 -9.19 -4.01 -28.69
CA ALA A 210 -10.54 -3.82 -28.17
C ALA A 210 -11.61 -4.10 -29.25
N GLN A 211 -11.40 -3.60 -30.48
CA GLN A 211 -12.29 -3.87 -31.60
C GLN A 211 -12.32 -5.35 -32.01
N ARG A 212 -11.18 -6.05 -31.96
CA ARG A 212 -11.13 -7.50 -32.20
C ARG A 212 -11.94 -8.25 -31.14
N ASP A 213 -11.83 -7.83 -29.88
CA ASP A 213 -12.52 -8.48 -28.76
C ASP A 213 -14.03 -8.27 -28.83
N VAL A 214 -14.49 -7.07 -29.22
CA VAL A 214 -15.91 -6.78 -29.50
C VAL A 214 -16.43 -7.69 -30.62
N LYS A 215 -15.75 -7.73 -31.78
CA LYS A 215 -16.16 -8.59 -32.91
C LYS A 215 -16.16 -10.07 -32.54
N ARG A 216 -15.21 -10.50 -31.70
CA ARG A 216 -15.13 -11.87 -31.20
C ARG A 216 -16.32 -12.19 -30.29
N ALA A 217 -16.69 -11.27 -29.40
CA ALA A 217 -17.86 -11.41 -28.54
C ALA A 217 -19.17 -11.46 -29.35
N GLU A 218 -19.36 -10.54 -30.30
CA GLU A 218 -20.55 -10.47 -31.18
C GLU A 218 -20.72 -11.73 -32.04
N SER A 219 -19.60 -12.32 -32.50
CA SER A 219 -19.61 -13.57 -33.27
C SER A 219 -19.78 -14.84 -32.41
N GLY A 220 -20.11 -14.69 -31.13
CA GLY A 220 -20.30 -15.82 -30.21
C GLY A 220 -19.00 -16.56 -29.85
N ARG A 221 -17.85 -16.03 -30.25
CA ARG A 221 -16.51 -16.55 -29.92
C ARG A 221 -15.88 -15.86 -28.70
N GLY A 222 -16.68 -15.11 -27.95
CA GLY A 222 -16.29 -14.47 -26.70
C GLY A 222 -15.93 -15.49 -25.61
N PRO A 223 -15.52 -15.03 -24.41
CA PRO A 223 -15.30 -15.90 -23.27
C PRO A 223 -16.54 -16.77 -23.02
N SER A 224 -16.35 -18.05 -22.73
CA SER A 224 -17.46 -18.92 -22.34
C SER A 224 -18.15 -18.39 -21.08
N GLY A 225 -19.43 -18.68 -20.86
CA GLY A 225 -20.15 -18.23 -19.66
C GLY A 225 -19.44 -18.62 -18.35
N ALA A 226 -18.83 -19.80 -18.31
CA ALA A 226 -18.02 -20.25 -17.18
C ALA A 226 -16.73 -19.41 -17.00
N MET A 227 -16.09 -19.01 -18.09
CA MET A 227 -14.91 -18.13 -18.06
C MET A 227 -15.28 -16.72 -17.62
N ALA A 228 -16.40 -16.18 -18.13
CA ALA A 228 -16.94 -14.89 -17.74
C ALA A 228 -17.31 -14.87 -16.25
N GLY A 229 -17.94 -15.93 -15.74
CA GLY A 229 -18.24 -16.09 -14.32
C GLY A 229 -16.99 -16.08 -13.43
N ARG A 230 -15.93 -16.79 -13.83
CA ARG A 230 -14.63 -16.74 -13.12
C ARG A 230 -13.98 -15.36 -13.15
N MET A 231 -14.06 -14.66 -14.28
CA MET A 231 -13.54 -13.30 -14.39
C MET A 231 -14.32 -12.34 -13.46
N PHE A 232 -15.66 -12.46 -13.44
CA PHE A 232 -16.50 -11.66 -12.56
C PHE A 232 -16.23 -11.93 -11.08
N ASP A 233 -16.11 -13.21 -10.71
CA ASP A 233 -15.75 -13.62 -9.34
C ASP A 233 -14.39 -13.03 -8.94
N PHE A 234 -13.38 -13.10 -9.82
CA PHE A 234 -12.09 -12.49 -9.58
C PHE A 234 -12.18 -10.96 -9.38
N LEU A 235 -12.88 -10.26 -10.28
CA LEU A 235 -13.04 -8.81 -10.18
C LEU A 235 -13.82 -8.39 -8.92
N SER A 236 -14.86 -9.12 -8.56
CA SER A 236 -15.68 -8.81 -7.38
C SER A 236 -14.95 -9.14 -6.07
N ASN A 237 -14.42 -10.36 -5.96
CA ASN A 237 -13.96 -10.90 -4.69
C ASN A 237 -12.48 -10.64 -4.40
N ASN A 238 -11.65 -10.44 -5.44
CA ASN A 238 -10.22 -10.17 -5.27
C ASN A 238 -9.86 -8.71 -5.57
N VAL A 239 -10.47 -8.07 -6.57
CA VAL A 239 -10.15 -6.67 -6.88
C VAL A 239 -11.05 -5.72 -6.09
N ALA A 240 -12.37 -5.79 -6.25
CA ALA A 240 -13.28 -4.83 -5.65
C ALA A 240 -13.29 -4.88 -4.11
N LYS A 241 -13.06 -6.06 -3.51
CA LYS A 241 -12.95 -6.24 -2.05
C LYS A 241 -11.78 -5.47 -1.43
N ASN A 242 -10.70 -5.28 -2.17
CA ASN A 242 -9.49 -4.60 -1.72
C ASN A 242 -9.53 -3.07 -1.97
N ALA A 243 -10.54 -2.57 -2.70
CA ALA A 243 -10.71 -1.15 -2.99
C ALA A 243 -11.70 -0.48 -2.02
N SER A 244 -11.33 0.70 -1.51
CA SER A 244 -12.26 1.57 -0.78
C SER A 244 -13.46 1.98 -1.66
N ALA A 245 -14.56 2.41 -1.04
CA ALA A 245 -15.75 2.84 -1.80
C ALA A 245 -15.45 3.98 -2.78
N GLY A 246 -14.62 4.95 -2.38
CA GLY A 246 -14.17 6.04 -3.24
C GLY A 246 -13.31 5.56 -4.42
N GLN A 247 -12.34 4.67 -4.16
CA GLN A 247 -11.51 4.05 -5.20
C GLN A 247 -12.38 3.30 -6.22
N ARG A 248 -13.38 2.54 -5.75
CA ARG A 248 -14.31 1.80 -6.62
C ARG A 248 -15.13 2.73 -7.51
N SER A 249 -15.65 3.82 -6.95
CA SER A 249 -16.46 4.79 -7.69
C SER A 249 -15.67 5.44 -8.82
N ARG A 250 -14.52 6.05 -8.48
CA ARG A 250 -13.64 6.72 -9.46
C ARG A 250 -13.10 5.75 -10.49
N GLY A 251 -12.63 4.60 -10.02
CA GLY A 251 -12.09 3.55 -10.87
C GLY A 251 -13.13 3.08 -11.90
N THR A 252 -14.39 2.88 -11.49
CA THR A 252 -15.48 2.47 -12.38
C THR A 252 -15.80 3.52 -13.43
N GLN A 253 -15.83 4.81 -13.04
CA GLN A 253 -16.07 5.91 -13.97
C GLN A 253 -14.99 5.97 -15.06
N MET A 254 -13.72 6.00 -14.65
CA MET A 254 -12.60 6.02 -15.59
C MET A 254 -12.55 4.76 -16.46
N MET A 255 -12.83 3.57 -15.91
CA MET A 255 -12.87 2.31 -16.67
C MET A 255 -13.96 2.29 -17.73
N ARG A 256 -15.16 2.81 -17.40
CA ARG A 256 -16.27 2.93 -18.35
C ARG A 256 -15.86 3.82 -19.52
N ASP A 257 -15.32 5.00 -19.22
CA ASP A 257 -14.96 5.97 -20.25
C ASP A 257 -13.73 5.52 -21.06
N THR A 258 -12.77 4.84 -20.44
CA THR A 258 -11.67 4.15 -21.13
C THR A 258 -12.19 3.10 -22.10
N THR A 259 -13.16 2.29 -21.68
CA THR A 259 -13.77 1.26 -22.55
C THR A 259 -14.46 1.89 -23.76
N ARG A 260 -15.20 2.99 -23.56
CA ARG A 260 -15.86 3.74 -24.62
C ARG A 260 -14.83 4.33 -25.60
N TYR A 261 -13.80 4.99 -25.08
CA TYR A 261 -12.70 5.54 -25.86
C TYR A 261 -12.01 4.47 -26.72
N LEU A 262 -11.70 3.31 -26.16
CA LEU A 262 -11.05 2.21 -26.88
C LEU A 262 -11.94 1.59 -27.97
N ARG A 263 -13.27 1.69 -27.84
CA ARG A 263 -14.24 1.29 -28.87
C ARG A 263 -14.45 2.35 -29.95
N GLY A 264 -13.84 3.53 -29.81
CA GLY A 264 -14.05 4.66 -30.72
C GLY A 264 -15.36 5.42 -30.46
N GLU A 265 -15.98 5.23 -29.28
CA GLU A 265 -17.11 6.03 -28.85
C GLU A 265 -16.61 7.35 -28.26
N SER A 266 -17.12 8.49 -28.75
CA SER A 266 -16.78 9.79 -28.16
C SER A 266 -17.37 9.92 -26.75
N LEU A 267 -16.57 10.46 -25.83
CA LEU A 267 -16.96 10.71 -24.45
C LEU A 267 -17.85 11.95 -24.31
N ASN A 268 -17.78 12.86 -25.28
CA ASN A 268 -18.41 14.17 -25.27
C ASN A 268 -19.75 14.23 -26.03
N LYS A 269 -20.33 13.09 -26.43
CA LYS A 269 -21.68 13.11 -27.00
C LYS A 269 -22.69 13.56 -25.95
N PRO A 270 -23.47 14.63 -26.18
CA PRO A 270 -24.60 14.93 -25.31
C PRO A 270 -25.53 13.72 -25.30
N LYS A 271 -26.01 13.37 -24.10
CA LYS A 271 -27.06 12.36 -23.94
C LYS A 271 -28.28 12.89 -24.70
N VAL A 272 -28.51 12.40 -25.92
CA VAL A 272 -29.78 12.65 -26.61
C VAL A 272 -30.85 12.11 -25.66
N PRO A 273 -31.81 12.94 -25.22
CA PRO A 273 -32.88 12.47 -24.35
C PRO A 273 -33.57 11.29 -25.05
N GLU A 274 -33.59 10.13 -24.39
CA GLU A 274 -34.44 9.00 -24.77
C GLU A 274 -35.89 9.51 -24.76
N GLY A 275 -36.38 9.99 -25.91
CA GLY A 275 -37.68 10.64 -26.01
C GLY A 275 -37.91 11.48 -27.27
N GLU A 276 -36.88 11.98 -27.94
CA GLU A 276 -37.06 12.61 -29.25
C GLU A 276 -37.11 11.51 -30.33
N LYS A 277 -38.34 11.10 -30.66
CA LYS A 277 -38.62 10.49 -31.96
C LYS A 277 -38.00 11.40 -33.03
N PRO A 278 -37.33 10.85 -34.05
CA PRO A 278 -36.93 11.66 -35.19
C PRO A 278 -38.17 12.37 -35.71
N ALA A 279 -38.09 13.70 -35.81
CA ALA A 279 -39.14 14.49 -36.42
C ALA A 279 -39.39 13.92 -37.81
N ASP A 280 -40.61 13.45 -38.03
CA ASP A 280 -41.10 13.01 -39.32
C ASP A 280 -40.81 14.10 -40.36
N GLY A 281 -39.92 13.82 -41.31
CA GLY A 281 -39.68 14.77 -42.40
C GLY A 281 -38.31 14.67 -43.04
N GLU A 282 -38.02 13.57 -43.72
CA GLU A 282 -37.54 13.57 -45.11
C GLU A 282 -37.24 12.12 -45.50
N ASN A 283 -38.10 11.57 -46.35
CA ASN A 283 -37.93 10.29 -47.00
C ASN A 283 -37.20 10.53 -48.33
N PRO A 284 -35.91 10.22 -48.50
CA PRO A 284 -35.29 10.20 -49.81
C PRO A 284 -35.47 8.80 -50.40
N ALA A 285 -36.72 8.43 -50.67
CA ALA A 285 -37.05 7.20 -51.39
C ALA A 285 -38.06 7.49 -52.50
N ASP A 286 -37.79 8.53 -53.28
CA ASP A 286 -38.28 8.66 -54.65
C ASP A 286 -37.08 9.04 -55.53
N GLY A 287 -36.52 8.02 -56.19
CA GLY A 287 -35.28 8.16 -56.95
C GLY A 287 -34.95 6.94 -57.78
N ALA A 288 -35.84 6.62 -58.72
CA ALA A 288 -35.60 5.94 -60.00
C ALA A 288 -34.78 4.62 -60.00
N ALA A 289 -35.50 3.52 -60.25
CA ALA A 289 -34.92 2.31 -60.82
C ALA A 289 -34.34 2.60 -62.23
N PRO A 290 -33.11 2.17 -62.56
CA PRO A 290 -32.65 2.14 -63.94
C PRO A 290 -33.22 0.90 -64.63
N SER A 291 -34.06 1.14 -65.64
CA SER A 291 -34.45 0.17 -66.64
C SER A 291 -33.22 -0.32 -67.42
N GLU A 292 -33.04 -1.64 -67.48
CA GLU A 292 -32.17 -2.33 -68.42
C GLU A 292 -32.50 -1.99 -69.88
N PRO A 293 -31.50 -1.97 -70.77
CA PRO A 293 -31.71 -2.37 -72.15
C PRO A 293 -30.84 -3.56 -72.55
N LYS A 294 -31.55 -4.54 -73.12
CA LYS A 294 -31.20 -5.66 -74.03
C LYS A 294 -29.78 -5.76 -74.56
#